data_AF-A0A9E4KP20-F1
#
_entry.id   AF-A0A9E4KP20-F1
#
_cell.length_a   1.000
_cell.length_b   1.000
_cell.length_c   1.000
_cell.angle_alpha   90.00
_cell.angle_beta   90.00
_cell.angle_gamma   90.00
#
_symmetry.space_group_name_H-M   'P 1'
#
loop_
_entity.id
_entity.type
_entity.pdbx_description
1 polymer ?
#
loop_
_entity_poly.entity_id
_entity_poly.type
_entity_poly.pdbx_seq_one_letter_code
_entity_poly.pdbx_strand_id
1 'polypeptide(L)'
;METSGETRHVPPRPAPVTAGAALLLGSAAILVLTWAFGFDDVESNGARVFFVVVWAFLGYSAYTGAGWVRGATVVIFGMAILGFVNAPSFVPAVRALPLGDVAAKALALSSLAALWSPPANAWFRAVKSVRLADGG
;
A
#
# COMPACT_ATOMS: atom_id res chain seq x y z
N MET A 1 19.86 39.82 8.04
CA MET A 1 18.93 38.92 8.74
C MET A 1 19.29 37.51 8.33
N GLU A 2 20.14 36.87 9.12
CA GLU A 2 20.46 35.46 8.95
C GLU A 2 19.26 34.65 9.46
N THR A 3 18.45 34.11 8.54
CA THR A 3 17.53 33.05 8.89
C THR A 3 18.39 31.82 9.15
N SER A 4 18.70 31.56 10.42
CA SER A 4 19.38 30.35 10.85
C SER A 4 18.77 29.15 10.14
N GLY A 5 19.59 28.45 9.35
CA GLY A 5 19.22 27.26 8.60
C GLY A 5 18.90 26.10 9.53
N GLU A 6 17.78 26.20 10.24
CA GLU A 6 17.19 25.08 10.94
C GLU A 6 16.65 24.15 9.86
N THR A 7 17.51 23.27 9.36
CA THR A 7 17.10 22.17 8.48
C THR A 7 16.07 21.37 9.26
N ARG A 8 14.78 21.58 8.98
CA ARG A 8 13.70 20.84 9.63
C ARG A 8 13.82 19.39 9.23
N HIS A 9 14.44 18.61 10.12
CA HIS A 9 14.63 17.20 9.88
C HIS A 9 13.29 16.48 10.00
N VAL A 10 12.98 15.67 9.00
CA VAL A 10 11.88 14.71 9.09
C VAL A 10 12.16 13.80 10.29
N PRO A 11 11.22 13.65 11.24
CA PRO A 11 11.45 12.79 12.39
C PRO A 11 11.71 11.35 11.95
N PRO A 12 12.44 10.55 12.77
CA PRO A 12 12.70 9.16 12.45
C PRO A 12 11.41 8.39 12.22
N ARG A 13 11.43 7.48 11.24
CA ARG A 13 10.26 6.68 10.87
C ARG A 13 9.90 5.74 12.02
N PRO A 14 8.65 5.73 12.51
CA PRO A 14 8.22 4.79 13.52
C PRO A 14 8.06 3.39 12.90
N ALA A 15 8.20 2.34 13.72
CA ALA A 15 8.13 0.96 13.29
C ALA A 15 6.85 0.60 12.48
N PRO A 16 5.65 1.14 12.77
CA PRO A 16 4.46 0.85 11.97
C PRO A 16 4.50 1.39 10.54
N VAL A 17 5.25 2.47 10.29
CA VAL A 17 5.45 3.00 8.92
C VAL A 17 6.38 2.09 8.13
N THR A 18 7.49 1.67 8.74
CA THR A 18 8.43 0.74 8.08
C THR A 18 7.79 -0.63 7.86
N ALA A 19 7.05 -1.14 8.85
CA ALA A 19 6.30 -2.39 8.72
C ALA A 19 5.21 -2.28 7.66
N GLY A 20 4.40 -1.20 7.67
CA GLY A 20 3.37 -0.98 6.65
C GLY A 20 3.95 -0.89 5.23
N ALA A 21 5.05 -0.17 5.04
CA ALA A 21 5.74 -0.11 3.75
C ALA A 21 6.28 -1.48 3.32
N ALA A 22 6.91 -2.22 4.23
CA ALA A 22 7.43 -3.56 3.97
C ALA A 22 6.31 -4.56 3.62
N LEU A 23 5.15 -4.46 4.26
CA LEU A 23 3.99 -5.30 3.96
C LEU A 23 3.43 -5.01 2.55
N LEU A 24 3.38 -3.75 2.11
CA LEU A 24 2.96 -3.40 0.74
C LEU A 24 3.97 -3.90 -0.31
N LEU A 25 5.27 -3.79 -0.02
CA LEU A 25 6.31 -4.40 -0.86
C LEU A 25 6.19 -5.94 -0.86
N GLY A 26 5.84 -6.52 0.29
CA GLY A 26 5.53 -7.93 0.44
C GLY A 26 4.34 -8.36 -0.42
N SER A 27 3.28 -7.55 -0.52
CA SER A 27 2.18 -7.80 -1.45
C SER A 27 2.65 -7.89 -2.89
N ALA A 28 3.52 -6.96 -3.33
CA ALA A 28 4.10 -7.01 -4.67
C ALA A 28 4.96 -8.27 -4.88
N ALA A 29 5.79 -8.63 -3.90
CA ALA A 29 6.64 -9.81 -3.95
C ALA A 29 5.80 -11.11 -4.03
N ILE A 30 4.74 -11.24 -3.22
CA ILE A 30 3.85 -12.40 -3.26
C ILE A 30 3.24 -12.56 -4.64
N LEU A 31 2.73 -11.49 -5.25
CA LEU A 31 2.13 -11.55 -6.59
C LEU A 31 3.16 -11.94 -7.66
N VAL A 32 4.41 -11.49 -7.53
CA VAL A 32 5.50 -11.92 -8.42
C VAL A 32 5.81 -13.40 -8.24
N LEU A 33 5.86 -13.89 -6.99
CA LEU A 33 6.13 -15.29 -6.70
C LEU A 33 4.98 -16.20 -7.15
N THR A 34 3.73 -15.82 -6.93
CA THR A 34 2.58 -16.63 -7.37
C THR A 34 2.52 -16.74 -8.88
N TRP A 35 2.93 -15.68 -9.59
CA TRP A 35 3.16 -15.73 -11.02
C TRP A 35 4.34 -16.64 -11.41
N ALA A 36 5.52 -16.45 -10.82
CA ALA A 36 6.74 -17.16 -11.19
C ALA A 36 6.62 -18.69 -11.01
N PHE A 37 5.82 -19.14 -10.05
CA PHE A 37 5.58 -20.55 -9.76
C PHE A 37 4.28 -21.10 -10.36
N GLY A 38 3.57 -20.33 -11.19
CA GLY A 38 2.41 -20.81 -11.94
C GLY A 38 1.19 -21.15 -11.08
N PHE A 39 1.05 -20.53 -9.90
CA PHE A 39 -0.09 -20.77 -9.03
C PHE A 39 -1.38 -20.10 -9.52
N ASP A 40 -1.28 -19.13 -10.43
CA ASP A 40 -2.41 -18.33 -10.92
C ASP A 40 -2.48 -18.27 -12.47
N ASP A 41 -3.52 -18.86 -13.03
CA ASP A 41 -3.94 -18.71 -14.44
C ASP A 41 -4.85 -17.48 -14.61
N VAL A 42 -4.32 -16.28 -14.35
CA VAL A 42 -4.99 -15.01 -14.70
C VAL A 42 -4.84 -14.69 -16.19
N GLU A 43 -5.93 -14.37 -16.86
CA GLU A 43 -6.05 -14.24 -18.32
C GLU A 43 -5.24 -13.08 -18.96
N SER A 44 -4.72 -12.12 -18.18
CA SER A 44 -4.02 -10.92 -18.66
C SER A 44 -2.71 -10.63 -17.94
N ASN A 45 -1.59 -10.70 -18.67
CA ASN A 45 -0.26 -10.31 -18.18
C ASN A 45 -0.16 -8.81 -17.82
N GLY A 46 -0.91 -7.94 -18.50
CA GLY A 46 -0.88 -6.49 -18.26
C GLY A 46 -1.49 -6.10 -16.90
N ALA A 47 -2.62 -6.71 -16.55
CA ALA A 47 -3.25 -6.47 -15.25
C ALA A 47 -2.37 -6.94 -14.08
N ARG A 48 -1.67 -8.07 -14.25
CA ARG A 48 -0.73 -8.62 -13.25
C ARG A 48 0.40 -7.64 -12.94
N VAL A 49 1.08 -7.15 -13.99
CA VAL A 49 2.19 -6.19 -13.84
C VAL A 49 1.71 -4.89 -13.21
N PHE A 50 0.52 -4.41 -13.61
CA PHE A 50 -0.06 -3.21 -13.03
C PHE A 50 -0.21 -3.33 -11.50
N PHE A 51 -0.80 -4.41 -10.99
CA PHE A 51 -0.99 -4.57 -9.54
C PHE A 51 0.33 -4.71 -8.77
N VAL A 52 1.31 -5.43 -9.32
CA VAL A 52 2.67 -5.52 -8.73
C VAL A 52 3.28 -4.12 -8.59
N VAL A 53 3.25 -3.35 -9.67
CA VAL A 53 3.81 -1.99 -9.70
C VAL A 53 3.06 -1.07 -8.73
N VAL A 54 1.72 -1.16 -8.68
CA VAL A 54 0.90 -0.38 -7.75
C VAL A 54 1.29 -0.68 -6.30
N TRP A 55 1.38 -1.95 -5.89
CA TRP A 55 1.74 -2.29 -4.51
C TRP A 55 3.16 -1.84 -4.15
N ALA A 56 4.12 -2.03 -5.06
CA ALA A 56 5.49 -1.57 -4.86
C ALA A 56 5.56 -0.03 -4.74
N PHE A 57 4.84 0.68 -5.60
CA PHE A 57 4.76 2.13 -5.59
C PHE A 57 4.12 2.67 -4.30
N LEU A 58 3.06 2.01 -3.82
CA LEU A 58 2.43 2.35 -2.54
C LEU A 58 3.38 2.11 -1.36
N GLY A 59 4.14 1.01 -1.37
CA GLY A 59 5.15 0.72 -0.35
C GLY A 59 6.24 1.81 -0.30
N TYR A 60 6.79 2.19 -1.45
CA TYR A 60 7.76 3.28 -1.56
C TYR A 60 7.15 4.63 -1.10
N SER A 61 5.93 4.93 -1.53
CA SER A 61 5.23 6.15 -1.18
C SER A 61 4.95 6.23 0.33
N ALA A 62 4.57 5.11 0.96
CA ALA A 62 4.38 5.04 2.41
C ALA A 62 5.69 5.32 3.15
N TYR A 63 6.78 4.69 2.72
CA TYR A 63 8.10 4.84 3.31
C TYR A 63 8.64 6.28 3.22
N THR A 64 8.32 6.99 2.14
CA THR A 64 8.72 8.39 1.93
C THR A 64 7.80 9.38 2.64
N GLY A 65 6.67 8.94 3.21
CA GLY A 65 5.77 9.80 3.98
C GLY A 65 4.60 10.38 3.19
N ALA A 66 4.24 9.76 2.07
CA ALA A 66 3.06 10.14 1.32
C ALA A 66 1.78 9.67 2.03
N GLY A 67 1.12 10.57 2.75
CA GLY A 67 -0.08 10.26 3.53
C GLY A 67 -1.29 9.78 2.70
N TRP A 68 -1.30 10.02 1.38
CA TRP A 68 -2.36 9.62 0.45
C TRP A 68 -2.39 8.09 0.22
N VAL A 69 -1.31 7.38 0.53
CA VAL A 69 -1.22 5.91 0.37
C VAL A 69 -2.35 5.20 1.09
N ARG A 70 -2.75 5.66 2.29
CA ARG A 70 -3.89 5.09 3.03
C ARG A 70 -5.19 5.18 2.23
N GLY A 71 -5.44 6.33 1.60
CA GLY A 71 -6.61 6.54 0.76
C GLY A 71 -6.58 5.68 -0.50
N ALA A 72 -5.44 5.61 -1.18
CA ALA A 72 -5.28 4.77 -2.37
C ALA A 72 -5.47 3.28 -2.04
N THR A 73 -4.91 2.79 -0.93
CA THR A 73 -5.14 1.41 -0.48
C THR A 73 -6.61 1.15 -0.20
N VAL A 74 -7.33 2.07 0.47
CA VAL A 74 -8.79 1.95 0.65
C VAL A 74 -9.54 1.91 -0.67
N VAL A 75 -9.19 2.76 -1.63
CA VAL A 75 -9.84 2.77 -2.96
C VAL A 75 -9.65 1.42 -3.67
N ILE A 76 -8.45 0.82 -3.60
CA ILE A 76 -8.18 -0.50 -4.16
C ILE A 76 -9.09 -1.57 -3.53
N PHE A 77 -9.25 -1.56 -2.20
CA PHE A 77 -10.19 -2.45 -1.53
C PHE A 77 -11.64 -2.19 -1.90
N GLY A 78 -12.04 -0.92 -2.02
CA GLY A 78 -13.39 -0.54 -2.44
C GLY A 78 -13.72 -1.06 -3.84
N MET A 79 -12.79 -0.92 -4.79
CA MET A 79 -12.93 -1.47 -6.13
C MET A 79 -13.02 -3.01 -6.13
N ALA A 80 -12.23 -3.67 -5.28
CA ALA A 80 -12.31 -5.13 -5.13
C ALA A 80 -13.68 -5.57 -4.60
N ILE A 81 -14.21 -4.89 -3.57
CA ILE A 81 -15.54 -5.16 -3.01
C ILE A 81 -16.63 -4.93 -4.06
N LEU A 82 -16.57 -3.82 -4.80
CA LEU A 82 -17.51 -3.54 -5.89
C LEU A 82 -17.47 -4.64 -6.96
N GLY A 83 -16.30 -5.19 -7.26
CA GLY A 83 -16.16 -6.36 -8.14
C GLY A 83 -16.94 -7.58 -7.64
N PHE A 84 -16.88 -7.88 -6.34
CA PHE A 84 -17.65 -8.98 -5.74
C PHE A 84 -19.15 -8.73 -5.72
N VAL A 85 -19.57 -7.50 -5.40
CA VAL A 85 -21.00 -7.14 -5.35
C VAL A 85 -21.66 -7.25 -6.72
N ASN A 86 -20.92 -6.93 -7.78
CA ASN A 86 -21.40 -7.03 -9.16
C ASN A 86 -21.17 -8.42 -9.78
N ALA A 87 -20.61 -9.37 -9.05
CA ALA A 87 -20.40 -10.73 -9.56
C ALA A 87 -21.75 -11.48 -9.66
N PRO A 88 -21.98 -12.28 -10.72
CA PRO A 88 -23.23 -13.04 -10.88
C PRO A 88 -23.54 -13.99 -9.72
N SER A 89 -22.51 -14.44 -9.00
CA SER A 89 -22.65 -15.25 -7.79
C SER A 89 -21.41 -15.13 -6.91
N PHE A 90 -21.61 -14.93 -5.60
CA PHE A 90 -20.53 -14.70 -4.64
C PHE A 90 -19.68 -15.95 -4.36
N VAL A 91 -20.33 -17.11 -4.14
CA VAL A 91 -19.62 -18.35 -3.73
C VAL A 91 -18.64 -18.84 -4.80
N PRO A 92 -18.99 -18.90 -6.11
CA PRO A 92 -18.02 -19.25 -7.15
C PRO A 92 -16.93 -18.19 -7.32
N ALA A 93 -17.27 -16.90 -7.21
CA ALA A 93 -16.29 -15.82 -7.31
C ALA A 93 -15.21 -15.89 -6.22
N VAL A 94 -15.59 -16.23 -4.98
CA VAL A 94 -14.63 -16.41 -3.88
C VAL A 94 -13.76 -17.65 -4.08
N ARG A 95 -14.35 -18.76 -4.57
CA ARG A 95 -13.59 -20.00 -4.83
C ARG A 95 -12.59 -19.87 -5.98
N ALA A 96 -12.85 -18.96 -6.92
CA ALA A 96 -11.97 -18.69 -8.04
C ALA A 96 -10.82 -17.72 -7.70
N LEU A 97 -10.73 -17.21 -6.46
CA LEU A 97 -9.67 -16.27 -6.10
C LEU A 97 -8.30 -16.96 -6.01
N PRO A 98 -7.30 -16.45 -6.75
CA PRO A 98 -5.90 -16.71 -6.51
C PRO A 98 -5.52 -16.66 -5.02
N LEU A 99 -4.91 -17.72 -4.49
CA LEU A 99 -4.36 -17.71 -3.13
C LEU A 99 -3.31 -16.61 -2.96
N GLY A 100 -2.54 -16.33 -4.02
CA GLY A 100 -1.59 -15.23 -4.09
C GLY A 100 -2.24 -13.86 -3.92
N ASP A 101 -3.37 -13.63 -4.60
CA ASP A 101 -4.10 -12.37 -4.51
C ASP A 101 -4.73 -12.18 -3.12
N VAL A 102 -5.26 -13.25 -2.53
CA VAL A 102 -5.79 -13.23 -1.16
C VAL A 102 -4.68 -12.89 -0.17
N ALA A 103 -3.51 -13.54 -0.27
CA ALA A 103 -2.38 -13.27 0.60
C ALA A 103 -1.84 -11.83 0.43
N ALA A 104 -1.70 -11.36 -0.82
CA ALA A 104 -1.27 -10.00 -1.11
C ALA A 104 -2.25 -8.95 -0.55
N LYS A 105 -3.55 -9.19 -0.67
CA LYS A 105 -4.61 -8.35 -0.08
C LYS A 105 -4.58 -8.40 1.45
N ALA A 106 -4.37 -9.56 2.06
CA ALA A 106 -4.23 -9.67 3.51
C ALA A 106 -3.07 -8.82 4.04
N LEU A 107 -1.89 -8.89 3.38
CA LEU A 107 -0.75 -8.03 3.73
C LEU A 107 -1.05 -6.55 3.54
N ALA A 108 -1.73 -6.18 2.45
CA ALA A 108 -2.12 -4.80 2.19
C ALA A 108 -3.10 -4.26 3.27
N LEU A 109 -4.00 -5.11 3.76
CA LEU A 109 -4.90 -4.76 4.87
C LEU A 109 -4.14 -4.60 6.19
N SER A 110 -3.20 -5.51 6.49
CA SER A 110 -2.33 -5.37 7.67
C SER A 110 -1.45 -4.12 7.60
N SER A 111 -0.95 -3.78 6.41
CA SER A 111 -0.24 -2.52 6.18
C SER A 111 -1.13 -1.33 6.48
N LEU A 112 -2.35 -1.34 5.96
CA LEU A 112 -3.32 -0.27 6.16
C LEU A 112 -3.60 -0.03 7.64
N ALA A 113 -3.78 -1.10 8.42
CA ALA A 113 -3.92 -1.02 9.88
C ALA A 113 -2.67 -0.42 10.55
N ALA A 114 -1.47 -0.85 10.16
CA ALA A 114 -0.22 -0.32 10.69
C ALA A 114 -0.04 1.18 10.37
N LEU A 115 -0.38 1.60 9.15
CA LEU A 115 -0.30 3.00 8.70
C LEU A 115 -1.36 3.90 9.35
N TRP A 116 -2.44 3.33 9.88
CA TRP A 116 -3.44 4.05 10.67
C TRP A 116 -3.16 4.12 12.16
N SER A 117 -2.10 3.47 12.64
CA SER A 117 -1.72 3.52 14.05
C SER A 117 -1.43 4.96 14.51
N PRO A 118 -1.65 5.27 15.80
CA PRO A 118 -1.32 6.59 16.37
C PRO A 118 0.10 7.09 16.05
N PRO A 119 1.18 6.28 16.19
CA PRO A 119 2.53 6.75 15.85
C PRO A 119 2.71 7.02 14.36
N ALA A 120 2.12 6.22 13.47
CA ALA A 120 2.18 6.48 12.03
C ALA A 120 1.43 7.76 11.67
N ASN A 121 0.25 8.00 12.26
CA ASN A 121 -0.52 9.22 12.05
C ASN A 121 0.24 10.48 12.48
N ALA A 122 0.88 10.44 13.66
CA ALA A 122 1.70 11.55 14.13
C ALA A 122 2.86 11.83 13.17
N TRP A 123 3.54 10.78 12.71
CA TRP A 123 4.66 10.91 11.78
C TRP A 123 4.24 11.47 10.41
N PHE A 124 3.15 10.97 9.80
CA PHE A 124 2.65 11.53 8.54
C PHE A 124 2.26 13.01 8.64
N ARG A 125 1.71 13.44 9.79
CA ARG A 125 1.43 14.87 10.02
C ARG A 125 2.71 15.68 10.10
N ALA A 126 3.72 15.19 10.82
CA ALA A 126 5.01 15.85 10.93
C ALA A 126 5.73 15.97 9.56
N VAL A 127 5.71 14.90 8.75
CA VAL A 127 6.23 14.94 7.37
C VAL A 127 5.49 15.99 6.54
N LYS A 128 4.16 16.03 6.63
CA LYS A 128 3.34 17.02 5.92
C LYS A 128 3.70 18.46 6.34
N SER A 129 3.87 18.72 7.64
CA SER A 129 4.23 20.06 8.12
C SER A 129 5.62 20.50 7.68
N VAL A 130 6.58 19.58 7.63
CA VAL A 130 7.93 19.87 7.11
C VAL A 130 7.84 20.25 5.62
N ARG A 131 7.18 19.41 4.80
CA ARG A 131 7.04 19.67 3.35
C ARG A 131 6.30 20.98 3.02
N LEU A 132 5.27 21.34 3.78
CA LEU A 132 4.56 22.61 3.60
C LEU A 132 5.45 23.81 3.96
N ALA A 133 6.33 23.65 4.95
CA ALA A 133 7.26 24.71 5.33
C ALA A 133 8.41 24.87 4.33
N ASP A 134 8.80 23.80 3.64
CA ASP A 134 9.84 23.80 2.61
C ASP A 134 9.36 24.34 1.25
N GLY A 135 8.14 24.89 1.18
CA GLY A 135 7.60 25.54 -0.02
C GLY A 135 6.83 24.62 -0.96
N GLY A 136 6.02 23.71 -0.39
CA GLY A 136 4.97 23.03 -1.14
C GLY A 136 4.02 23.98 -1.85
#